data_AF-A0A9P1DCX2-F1
#
_entry.id   AF-A0A9P1DCX2-F1
#
_cell.length_a   1.000
_cell.length_b   1.000
_cell.length_c   1.000
_cell.angle_alpha   90.00
_cell.angle_beta   90.00
_cell.angle_gamma   90.00
#
_symmetry.space_group_name_H-M   'P 1'
#
loop_
_entity.id
_entity.type
_entity.pdbx_description
1 polymer ?
#
loop_
_entity_poly.entity_id
_entity_poly.type
_entity_poly.pdbx_seq_one_letter_code
_entity_poly.pdbx_strand_id
1 'polypeptide(L)'
;MKSSSHRAETERDGELRSPRQNRPRSPRSPRGDVREEGYGSDRGQSKQTSVSQRMTSATYGRMLGRFYWMHLEFEISRKVRTFIRRFTVIIFFLVPVYLRSLVIPWRCVPLGSNGYSVNVEYLGLFCDTNEAAILRRRFTGALRGEVRSALHGSHHRSTGGVGSMSQMWMIELAVATVNLKVGAAAPAGFSQSALGSFLEQSYGAAFGVLLGVGDGTRAKELLGAWPHGVLFLVDPFIHLRRGYDRPENVDDATHQRNYDNLRSNLHDKASVQGRYSFVREFSFSVPKIWVEKSWGPQPMMVFHDANPSYGAVRMDLLEWWPLLSEGGTFCGANYSTEGDGSVVGVKLAVDEFAASAGLTVFVTEEETEPMWILQKPR
;
A
#
# COMPACT_ATOMS: atom_id res chain seq x y z
N MET A 1 51.27 32.73 -40.50
CA MET A 1 51.23 34.08 -39.92
C MET A 1 51.07 33.95 -38.41
N LYS A 2 51.92 34.67 -37.67
CA LYS A 2 52.14 34.63 -36.22
C LYS A 2 51.04 35.40 -35.44
N SER A 3 50.81 35.00 -34.18
CA SER A 3 50.44 35.82 -33.00
C SER A 3 49.69 34.91 -32.00
N SER A 4 50.16 34.41 -30.84
CA SER A 4 51.03 34.85 -29.74
C SER A 4 50.52 36.03 -28.89
N SER A 5 49.96 35.73 -27.70
CA SER A 5 50.19 36.45 -26.43
C SER A 5 49.36 35.77 -25.33
N HIS A 6 49.95 34.96 -24.43
CA HIS A 6 50.48 35.36 -23.12
C HIS A 6 49.58 36.29 -22.29
N ARG A 7 49.09 35.79 -21.16
CA ARG A 7 48.98 36.60 -19.94
C ARG A 7 49.24 35.76 -18.70
N ALA A 8 50.07 36.32 -17.84
CA ALA A 8 50.72 35.74 -16.69
C ALA A 8 49.93 35.95 -15.39
N GLU A 9 50.33 35.17 -14.40
CA GLU A 9 50.02 35.23 -12.97
C GLU A 9 50.27 36.61 -12.35
N THR A 10 49.52 36.91 -11.28
CA THR A 10 50.06 37.69 -10.15
C THR A 10 49.26 37.39 -8.88
N GLU A 11 49.96 36.82 -7.90
CA GLU A 11 49.57 36.79 -6.48
C GLU A 11 49.44 38.22 -5.93
N ARG A 12 48.54 38.40 -4.96
CA ARG A 12 48.76 39.33 -3.84
C ARG A 12 47.82 39.07 -2.67
N ASP A 13 48.44 38.84 -1.52
CA ASP A 13 47.87 38.87 -0.19
C ASP A 13 47.18 40.21 0.15
N GLY A 14 46.16 40.13 1.01
CA GLY A 14 45.45 41.29 1.51
C GLY A 14 44.58 40.95 2.71
N GLU A 15 45.20 40.82 3.88
CA GLU A 15 44.56 40.93 5.20
C GLU A 15 43.73 42.22 5.29
N LEU A 16 42.45 42.12 5.64
CA LEU A 16 41.65 43.25 6.15
C LEU A 16 40.59 42.77 7.14
N ARG A 17 40.91 42.95 8.42
CA ARG A 17 39.96 42.95 9.54
C ARG A 17 39.01 44.14 9.44
N SER A 18 37.74 43.93 9.81
CA SER A 18 36.85 44.82 10.62
C SER A 18 35.36 44.54 10.32
N PRO A 19 34.38 45.04 11.11
CA PRO A 19 34.29 45.11 12.57
C PRO A 19 32.97 44.50 13.11
N ARG A 20 32.95 44.21 14.42
CA ARG A 20 31.75 43.89 15.21
C ARG A 20 30.66 44.96 15.01
N GLN A 21 29.47 44.56 14.55
CA GLN A 21 28.28 45.38 14.61
C GLN A 21 27.56 45.20 15.95
N ASN A 22 27.55 46.28 16.73
CA ASN A 22 26.72 46.47 17.91
C ASN A 22 25.24 46.49 17.51
N ARG A 23 24.43 45.60 18.10
CA ARG A 23 22.96 45.71 18.06
C ARG A 23 22.49 46.76 19.07
N PRO A 24 21.69 47.76 18.68
CA PRO A 24 21.06 48.68 19.62
C PRO A 24 19.93 47.99 20.41
N ARG A 25 19.88 48.30 21.71
CA ARG A 25 18.79 47.94 22.62
C ARG A 25 17.54 48.75 22.27
N SER A 26 16.41 48.06 22.12
CA SER A 26 15.09 48.65 21.94
C SER A 26 14.63 49.44 23.18
N PRO A 27 13.97 50.59 23.03
CA PRO A 27 13.45 51.36 24.16
C PRO A 27 12.22 50.68 24.79
N ARG A 28 12.15 50.72 26.12
CA ARG A 28 10.96 50.41 26.92
C ARG A 28 9.84 51.40 26.60
N SER A 29 8.64 50.91 26.31
CA SER A 29 7.44 51.75 26.22
C SER A 29 6.89 52.09 27.62
N PRO A 30 6.22 53.25 27.79
CA PRO A 30 5.67 53.68 29.07
C PRO A 30 4.32 53.00 29.34
N ARG A 31 4.09 52.65 30.61
CA ARG A 31 2.75 52.38 31.16
C ARG A 31 1.92 53.65 31.06
N GLY A 32 0.81 53.59 30.35
CA GLY A 32 -0.25 54.59 30.36
C GLY A 32 -1.52 53.98 30.93
N ASP A 33 -1.95 54.51 32.07
CA ASP A 33 -3.27 54.29 32.66
C ASP A 33 -4.36 54.75 31.68
N VAL A 34 -5.35 53.89 31.43
CA VAL A 34 -6.56 54.26 30.69
C VAL A 34 -7.75 54.14 31.65
N ARG A 35 -8.33 55.32 31.90
CA ARG A 35 -9.59 55.57 32.60
C ARG A 35 -10.75 54.81 31.97
N GLU A 36 -11.64 54.31 32.84
CA GLU A 36 -13.02 53.96 32.53
C GLU A 36 -13.77 55.20 32.03
N GLU A 37 -14.33 55.14 30.82
CA GLU A 37 -15.46 55.97 30.43
C GLU A 37 -16.55 55.08 29.84
N GLY A 38 -17.75 55.24 30.41
CA GLY A 38 -18.93 54.43 30.15
C GLY A 38 -19.47 54.59 28.74
N TYR A 39 -19.87 53.47 28.15
CA TYR A 39 -20.56 53.45 26.88
C TYR A 39 -22.06 53.37 27.09
N GLY A 40 -22.74 54.43 26.65
CA GLY A 40 -24.18 54.58 26.63
C GLY A 40 -24.86 53.60 25.69
N SER A 41 -26.04 53.19 26.13
CA SER A 41 -27.08 52.50 25.36
C SER A 41 -27.49 53.35 24.16
N ASP A 42 -27.40 52.79 22.95
CA ASP A 42 -28.27 53.26 21.87
C ASP A 42 -28.84 52.12 21.02
N ARG A 43 -30.16 52.14 20.91
CA ARG A 43 -31.01 51.14 20.24
C ARG A 43 -31.06 51.45 18.75
N GLY A 44 -30.38 50.65 17.94
CA GLY A 44 -30.55 50.62 16.49
C GLY A 44 -31.14 49.28 16.03
N GLN A 45 -32.45 49.24 15.79
CA GLN A 45 -33.13 48.10 15.17
C GLN A 45 -32.61 47.89 13.74
N SER A 46 -31.88 46.80 13.50
CA SER A 46 -31.63 46.29 12.15
C SER A 46 -32.47 45.05 11.90
N LYS A 47 -33.29 45.12 10.85
CA LYS A 47 -34.14 44.04 10.37
C LYS A 47 -33.27 42.94 9.77
N GLN A 48 -33.00 41.89 10.54
CA GLN A 48 -32.50 40.62 10.02
C GLN A 48 -33.64 39.86 9.36
N THR A 49 -33.49 39.64 8.06
CA THR A 49 -34.29 38.73 7.24
C THR A 49 -34.07 37.30 7.69
N SER A 50 -35.08 36.73 8.34
CA SER A 50 -35.14 35.33 8.76
C SER A 50 -35.51 34.42 7.59
N VAL A 51 -34.51 34.01 6.81
CA VAL A 51 -34.58 32.77 6.02
C VAL A 51 -33.68 31.76 6.72
N SER A 52 -34.11 31.31 7.88
CA SER A 52 -33.47 30.21 8.61
C SER A 52 -34.29 28.93 8.41
N GLN A 53 -33.60 27.98 7.81
CA GLN A 53 -34.01 26.64 7.44
C GLN A 53 -34.76 25.93 8.57
N ARG A 54 -36.03 25.60 8.34
CA ARG A 54 -36.69 24.49 9.02
C ARG A 54 -36.14 23.17 8.44
N MET A 55 -34.93 22.79 8.84
CA MET A 55 -34.60 21.37 8.87
C MET A 55 -35.38 20.75 10.03
N THR A 56 -36.34 19.89 9.69
CA THR A 56 -37.23 19.27 10.66
C THR A 56 -36.43 18.39 11.63
N SER A 57 -36.75 18.49 12.92
CA SER A 57 -36.10 17.74 14.02
C SER A 57 -36.08 16.21 13.77
N ALA A 58 -37.00 15.71 12.92
CA ALA A 58 -37.09 14.31 12.50
C ALA A 58 -35.88 13.81 11.69
N THR A 59 -35.17 14.68 10.97
CA THR A 59 -34.00 14.29 10.17
C THR A 59 -32.74 14.18 11.03
N TYR A 60 -32.60 15.09 12.00
CA TYR A 60 -31.49 15.08 12.96
C TYR A 60 -31.56 13.86 13.90
N GLY A 61 -32.77 13.50 14.35
CA GLY A 61 -32.99 12.31 15.18
C GLY A 61 -32.63 10.99 14.46
N ARG A 62 -32.92 10.89 13.15
CA ARG A 62 -32.55 9.70 12.35
C ARG A 62 -31.04 9.57 12.13
N MET A 63 -30.34 10.69 11.99
CA MET A 63 -28.88 10.69 11.80
C MET A 63 -28.15 10.32 13.10
N LEU A 64 -28.57 10.88 14.24
CA LEU A 64 -28.01 10.52 15.56
C LEU A 64 -28.30 9.07 15.95
N GLY A 65 -29.50 8.56 15.65
CA GLY A 65 -29.84 7.15 15.89
C GLY A 65 -28.95 6.18 15.11
N ARG A 66 -28.64 6.49 13.84
CA ARG A 66 -27.68 5.71 13.04
C ARG A 66 -26.26 5.76 13.62
N PHE A 67 -25.81 6.91 14.10
CA PHE A 67 -24.50 7.04 14.74
C PHE A 67 -24.37 6.23 16.04
N TYR A 68 -25.40 6.27 16.90
CA TYR A 68 -25.42 5.46 18.13
C TYR A 68 -25.45 3.96 17.84
N TRP A 69 -26.21 3.54 16.83
CA TRP A 69 -26.25 2.14 16.41
C TRP A 69 -24.90 1.67 15.87
N MET A 70 -24.23 2.47 15.03
CA MET A 70 -22.89 2.16 14.53
C MET A 70 -21.85 2.06 15.66
N HIS A 71 -21.92 2.96 16.65
CA HIS A 71 -21.01 2.92 17.81
C HIS A 71 -21.23 1.67 18.67
N LEU A 72 -22.49 1.25 18.87
CA LEU A 72 -22.82 0.04 19.63
C LEU A 72 -22.35 -1.23 18.90
N GLU A 73 -22.57 -1.32 17.59
CA GLU A 73 -22.06 -2.43 16.76
C GLU A 73 -20.53 -2.51 16.81
N PHE A 74 -19.85 -1.36 16.81
CA PHE A 74 -18.39 -1.30 16.90
C PHE A 74 -17.87 -1.85 18.24
N GLU A 75 -18.48 -1.46 19.37
CA GLU A 75 -18.10 -1.98 20.69
C GLU A 75 -18.37 -3.49 20.83
N ILE A 76 -19.49 -3.99 20.30
CA ILE A 76 -19.79 -5.43 20.27
C ILE A 76 -18.75 -6.17 19.42
N SER A 77 -18.43 -5.65 18.22
CA SER A 77 -17.43 -6.25 17.33
C SER A 77 -16.05 -6.32 17.98
N ARG A 78 -15.65 -5.27 18.72
CA ARG A 78 -14.38 -5.23 19.46
C ARG A 78 -14.30 -6.31 20.55
N LYS A 79 -15.39 -6.51 21.30
CA LYS A 79 -15.48 -7.56 22.33
C LYS A 79 -15.46 -8.96 21.73
N VAL A 80 -16.20 -9.20 20.64
CA VAL A 80 -16.22 -10.49 19.93
C VAL A 80 -14.85 -10.80 19.33
N ARG A 81 -14.18 -9.84 18.69
CA ARG A 81 -12.83 -10.02 18.12
C ARG A 81 -11.80 -10.37 19.20
N THR A 82 -11.92 -9.76 20.38
CA THR A 82 -11.07 -10.07 21.55
C THR A 82 -11.32 -11.48 22.08
N PHE A 83 -12.59 -11.91 22.14
CA PHE A 83 -12.96 -13.28 22.52
C PHE A 83 -12.43 -14.32 21.54
N ILE A 84 -12.61 -14.12 20.24
CA ILE A 84 -12.12 -15.02 19.19
C ILE A 84 -10.59 -15.16 19.28
N ARG A 85 -9.85 -14.06 19.40
CA ARG A 85 -8.37 -14.12 19.56
C ARG A 85 -7.95 -14.96 20.75
N ARG A 86 -8.61 -14.83 21.90
CA ARG A 86 -8.31 -15.64 23.09
C ARG A 86 -8.63 -17.12 22.85
N PHE A 87 -9.74 -17.42 22.18
CA PHE A 87 -10.17 -18.78 21.89
C PHE A 87 -9.26 -19.48 20.85
N THR A 88 -8.80 -18.77 19.82
CA THR A 88 -7.88 -19.31 18.81
C THR A 88 -6.53 -19.68 19.42
N VAL A 89 -6.00 -18.89 20.35
CA VAL A 89 -4.77 -19.23 21.09
C VAL A 89 -4.97 -20.51 21.89
N ILE A 90 -6.10 -20.67 22.58
CA ILE A 90 -6.40 -21.89 23.33
C ILE A 90 -6.43 -23.11 22.41
N ILE A 91 -7.10 -23.02 21.25
CA ILE A 91 -7.15 -24.11 20.27
C ILE A 91 -5.76 -24.45 19.73
N PHE A 92 -4.98 -23.46 19.29
CA PHE A 92 -3.68 -23.69 18.68
C PHE A 92 -2.64 -24.27 19.65
N PHE A 93 -2.75 -24.00 20.95
CA PHE A 93 -1.82 -24.54 21.93
C PHE A 93 -2.28 -25.87 22.53
N LEU A 94 -3.58 -26.05 22.80
CA LEU A 94 -4.08 -27.24 23.47
C LEU A 94 -4.34 -28.40 22.50
N VAL A 95 -4.82 -28.13 21.28
CA VAL A 95 -5.16 -29.19 20.32
C VAL A 95 -3.93 -29.97 19.86
N PRO A 96 -2.77 -29.35 19.51
CA PRO A 96 -1.58 -30.13 19.12
C PRO A 96 -0.97 -30.93 20.26
N VAL A 97 -1.06 -30.45 21.51
CA VAL A 97 -0.59 -31.18 22.69
C VAL A 97 -1.48 -32.40 22.94
N TYR A 98 -2.79 -32.22 22.86
CA TYR A 98 -3.77 -33.30 22.99
C TYR A 98 -3.63 -34.34 21.85
N LEU A 99 -3.47 -33.88 20.60
CA LEU A 99 -3.26 -34.78 19.46
C LEU A 99 -1.92 -35.52 19.53
N ARG A 100 -0.83 -34.87 19.99
CA ARG A 100 0.45 -35.56 20.24
C ARG A 100 0.35 -36.64 21.31
N SER A 101 -0.50 -36.46 22.33
CA SER A 101 -0.72 -37.50 23.33
C SER A 101 -1.55 -38.70 22.85
N LEU A 102 -2.22 -38.58 21.70
CA LEU A 102 -3.07 -39.63 21.13
C LEU A 102 -2.44 -40.40 19.97
N VAL A 103 -1.32 -39.92 19.40
CA VAL A 103 -0.62 -40.62 18.33
C VAL A 103 0.34 -41.66 18.92
N ILE A 104 -0.13 -42.91 18.95
CA ILE A 104 0.65 -44.13 19.14
C ILE A 104 1.87 -44.10 18.20
N PRO A 105 3.09 -44.43 18.66
CA PRO A 105 4.29 -44.33 17.82
C PRO A 105 4.23 -45.35 16.69
N TRP A 106 4.06 -44.86 15.46
CA TRP A 106 4.18 -45.66 14.24
C TRP A 106 5.63 -46.09 14.08
N ARG A 107 5.91 -47.35 14.39
CA ARG A 107 7.18 -47.99 14.02
C ARG A 107 7.27 -48.04 12.49
N CYS A 108 8.37 -47.54 11.95
CA CYS A 108 8.72 -47.64 10.54
C CYS A 108 8.69 -49.11 10.10
N VAL A 109 7.83 -49.43 9.14
CA VAL A 109 7.85 -50.70 8.41
C VAL A 109 8.89 -50.56 7.29
N PRO A 110 9.95 -51.39 7.25
CA PRO A 110 10.90 -51.35 6.16
C PRO A 110 10.25 -51.92 4.88
N LEU A 111 10.16 -51.10 3.84
CA LEU A 111 9.74 -51.56 2.51
C LEU A 111 10.92 -52.27 1.83
N GLY A 112 10.67 -53.51 1.42
CA GLY A 112 11.63 -54.39 0.76
C GLY A 112 12.12 -53.86 -0.59
N SER A 113 13.28 -54.38 -0.97
CA SER A 113 14.16 -54.04 -2.09
C SER A 113 13.55 -54.24 -3.48
N ASN A 114 12.65 -53.37 -3.91
CA ASN A 114 12.36 -53.15 -5.33
C ASN A 114 12.49 -51.66 -5.63
N GLY A 115 13.53 -51.30 -6.38
CA GLY A 115 14.01 -49.93 -6.60
C GLY A 115 13.04 -49.01 -7.34
N TYR A 116 12.02 -48.54 -6.62
CA TYR A 116 11.16 -47.43 -7.05
C TYR A 116 11.26 -46.30 -6.03
N SER A 117 11.85 -45.17 -6.43
CA SER A 117 11.73 -43.91 -5.71
C SER A 117 10.46 -43.21 -6.18
N VAL A 118 9.41 -43.21 -5.36
CA VAL A 118 8.27 -42.30 -5.57
C VAL A 118 8.66 -40.96 -4.95
N ASN A 119 9.04 -39.99 -5.77
CA ASN A 119 9.09 -38.59 -5.35
C ASN A 119 7.66 -38.08 -5.29
N VAL A 120 7.12 -38.00 -4.08
CA VAL A 120 5.93 -37.19 -3.81
C VAL A 120 6.42 -35.76 -3.61
N GLU A 121 6.50 -34.98 -4.68
CA GLU A 121 6.61 -33.54 -4.56
C GLU A 121 5.30 -32.99 -4.00
N TYR A 122 5.33 -32.54 -2.75
CA TYR A 122 4.26 -31.74 -2.20
C TYR A 122 4.31 -30.34 -2.83
N LEU A 123 3.25 -29.99 -3.54
CA LEU A 123 2.96 -28.62 -3.95
C LEU A 123 2.97 -27.69 -2.72
N GLY A 124 3.77 -26.63 -2.81
CA GLY A 124 3.43 -25.33 -2.20
C GLY A 124 3.84 -25.11 -0.74
N LEU A 125 5.15 -25.05 -0.48
CA LEU A 125 5.72 -24.23 0.58
C LEU A 125 7.02 -23.62 0.03
N PHE A 126 6.91 -22.43 -0.54
CA PHE A 126 8.08 -21.60 -0.85
C PHE A 126 8.75 -21.25 0.47
N CYS A 127 9.84 -21.95 0.80
CA CYS A 127 10.79 -21.49 1.79
C CYS A 127 11.70 -20.45 1.13
N ASP A 128 11.66 -19.26 1.70
CA ASP A 128 12.49 -18.11 1.39
C ASP A 128 13.98 -18.50 1.21
N THR A 129 14.59 -17.98 0.15
CA THR A 129 15.89 -18.45 -0.40
C THR A 129 17.10 -18.21 0.50
N ASN A 130 16.93 -17.62 1.68
CA ASN A 130 18.02 -17.43 2.65
C ASN A 130 18.13 -18.54 3.72
N GLU A 131 17.11 -19.37 3.96
CA GLU A 131 17.24 -20.50 4.92
C GLU A 131 17.77 -21.80 4.28
N ALA A 132 17.61 -21.97 2.96
CA ALA A 132 18.11 -23.15 2.24
C ALA A 132 19.66 -23.26 2.27
N ALA A 133 20.36 -22.12 2.40
CA ALA A 133 21.83 -22.09 2.51
C ALA A 133 22.33 -22.54 3.90
N ILE A 134 21.54 -22.33 4.95
CA ILE A 134 21.89 -22.72 6.33
C ILE A 134 21.62 -24.22 6.56
N LEU A 135 20.57 -24.77 5.95
CA LEU A 135 20.28 -26.20 6.00
C LEU A 135 21.24 -27.04 5.13
N ARG A 136 21.69 -26.53 3.97
CA ARG A 136 22.72 -27.22 3.16
C ARG A 136 24.06 -27.37 3.85
N ARG A 137 24.45 -26.43 4.74
CA ARG A 137 25.71 -26.54 5.51
C ARG A 137 25.64 -27.51 6.69
N ARG A 138 24.46 -27.90 7.16
CA ARG A 138 24.30 -28.86 8.27
C ARG A 138 24.13 -30.31 7.82
N PHE A 139 23.73 -30.57 6.58
CA PHE A 139 23.48 -31.94 6.08
C PHE A 139 24.64 -32.59 5.31
N THR A 140 25.64 -31.82 4.84
CA THR A 140 26.82 -32.37 4.15
C THR A 140 27.91 -32.94 5.07
N GLY A 141 27.69 -32.97 6.40
CA GLY A 141 28.65 -33.48 7.39
C GLY A 141 28.44 -34.92 7.85
N ALA A 142 27.35 -35.60 7.47
CA ALA A 142 26.92 -36.84 8.14
C ALA A 142 26.86 -38.11 7.27
N LEU A 143 27.34 -38.09 6.02
CA LEU A 143 27.38 -39.27 5.14
C LEU A 143 28.74 -39.42 4.46
N ARG A 144 29.77 -39.73 5.26
CA ARG A 144 31.00 -40.41 4.82
C ARG A 144 31.33 -41.51 5.82
N GLY A 145 30.72 -42.66 5.61
CA GLY A 145 31.03 -43.89 6.32
C GLY A 145 30.26 -45.03 5.67
N GLU A 146 30.99 -46.07 5.27
CA GLU A 146 30.46 -47.39 4.91
C GLU A 146 29.84 -47.58 3.52
N VAL A 147 30.69 -47.89 2.52
CA VAL A 147 30.48 -49.06 1.65
C VAL A 147 31.85 -49.65 1.26
N ARG A 148 32.22 -50.76 1.88
CA ARG A 148 33.19 -51.73 1.33
C ARG A 148 32.65 -53.13 1.60
N SER A 149 32.81 -54.01 0.62
CA SER A 149 32.53 -55.45 0.62
C SER A 149 31.11 -55.86 0.26
N ALA A 150 30.92 -56.25 -1.00
CA ALA A 150 30.59 -57.64 -1.37
C ALA A 150 30.42 -57.75 -2.90
N LEU A 151 31.50 -58.10 -3.58
CA LEU A 151 31.45 -58.74 -4.90
C LEU A 151 31.46 -60.24 -4.65
N HIS A 152 30.41 -60.96 -5.08
CA HIS A 152 30.49 -62.24 -5.79
C HIS A 152 29.08 -62.84 -5.96
N GLY A 153 28.76 -63.25 -7.19
CA GLY A 153 28.05 -64.52 -7.40
C GLY A 153 26.67 -64.46 -8.07
N SER A 154 26.66 -64.94 -9.31
CA SER A 154 25.68 -65.88 -9.87
C SER A 154 24.64 -65.37 -10.88
N HIS A 155 24.74 -65.97 -12.06
CA HIS A 155 23.81 -66.02 -13.18
C HIS A 155 22.40 -66.51 -12.82
N HIS A 156 21.38 -65.96 -13.49
CA HIS A 156 20.33 -66.76 -14.13
C HIS A 156 19.58 -65.99 -15.24
N ARG A 157 19.29 -66.68 -16.34
CA ARG A 157 18.46 -66.27 -17.50
C ARG A 157 16.96 -66.45 -17.24
N SER A 158 16.11 -65.56 -17.79
CA SER A 158 14.84 -65.84 -18.54
C SER A 158 14.21 -64.50 -18.98
N THR A 159 14.14 -64.11 -20.25
CA THR A 159 13.09 -64.38 -21.27
C THR A 159 11.63 -64.17 -20.83
N GLY A 160 10.96 -63.17 -21.43
CA GLY A 160 9.54 -63.28 -21.86
C GLY A 160 8.55 -62.19 -21.39
N GLY A 161 7.77 -61.64 -22.36
CA GLY A 161 6.45 -60.99 -22.16
C GLY A 161 6.49 -59.46 -22.09
N VAL A 162 6.29 -58.70 -23.17
CA VAL A 162 5.03 -58.37 -23.89
C VAL A 162 3.94 -57.75 -23.00
N GLY A 163 3.70 -56.46 -23.24
CA GLY A 163 2.37 -55.87 -23.20
C GLY A 163 2.00 -55.07 -21.97
N SER A 164 2.10 -53.74 -22.04
CA SER A 164 1.10 -52.86 -21.42
C SER A 164 1.17 -51.45 -21.99
N MET A 165 0.05 -51.03 -22.58
CA MET A 165 -0.30 -49.66 -22.94
C MET A 165 0.21 -48.65 -21.91
N SER A 166 1.01 -47.69 -22.37
CA SER A 166 1.23 -46.44 -21.68
C SER A 166 0.69 -45.33 -22.57
N GLN A 167 -0.57 -44.94 -22.33
CA GLN A 167 -1.07 -43.62 -22.75
C GLN A 167 -0.33 -42.59 -21.90
N MET A 168 0.78 -42.11 -22.44
CA MET A 168 1.58 -41.04 -21.87
C MET A 168 0.86 -39.72 -22.18
N TRP A 169 0.15 -39.18 -21.20
CA TRP A 169 -0.36 -37.81 -21.25
C TRP A 169 0.84 -36.86 -21.26
N MET A 170 1.22 -36.40 -22.44
CA MET A 170 2.15 -35.28 -22.61
C MET A 170 1.43 -34.01 -22.13
N ILE A 171 1.76 -33.55 -20.93
CA ILE A 171 1.46 -32.19 -20.51
C ILE A 171 2.41 -31.29 -21.31
N GLU A 172 1.92 -30.72 -22.41
CA GLU A 172 2.59 -29.61 -23.08
C GLU A 172 2.62 -28.42 -22.12
N LEU A 173 3.79 -28.15 -21.53
CA LEU A 173 4.09 -26.86 -20.91
C LEU A 173 4.23 -25.85 -22.06
N ALA A 174 3.11 -25.30 -22.50
CA ALA A 174 3.11 -24.16 -23.39
C ALA A 174 3.71 -22.96 -22.64
N VAL A 175 4.99 -22.65 -22.92
CA VAL A 175 5.59 -21.38 -22.53
C VAL A 175 4.93 -20.30 -23.39
N ALA A 176 3.83 -19.75 -22.89
CA ALA A 176 3.20 -18.60 -23.50
C ALA A 176 4.16 -17.42 -23.37
N THR A 177 4.85 -17.07 -24.46
CA THR A 177 5.50 -15.76 -24.59
C THR A 177 4.42 -14.70 -24.56
N VAL A 178 4.22 -14.10 -23.39
CA VAL A 178 3.30 -12.98 -23.21
C VAL A 178 3.95 -11.77 -23.90
N ASN A 179 3.50 -11.47 -25.11
CA ASN A 179 3.80 -10.21 -25.77
C ASN A 179 3.07 -9.10 -25.01
N LEU A 180 3.74 -8.52 -24.01
CA LEU A 180 3.32 -7.30 -23.34
C LEU A 180 3.22 -6.19 -24.40
N LYS A 181 2.00 -5.73 -24.68
CA LYS A 181 1.80 -4.44 -25.35
C LYS A 181 2.19 -3.36 -24.35
N VAL A 182 3.47 -3.02 -24.31
CA VAL A 182 3.94 -1.82 -23.60
C VAL A 182 3.24 -0.61 -24.24
N GLY A 183 2.63 0.20 -23.38
CA GLY A 183 1.40 0.93 -23.66
C GLY A 183 1.46 2.00 -24.74
N ALA A 184 0.29 2.31 -25.29
CA ALA A 184 0.06 3.60 -25.91
C ALA A 184 0.42 4.70 -24.89
N ALA A 185 1.04 5.78 -25.34
CA ALA A 185 1.27 6.95 -24.50
C ALA A 185 -0.04 7.33 -23.81
N ALA A 186 0.03 7.78 -22.55
CA ALA A 186 -1.11 8.44 -21.94
C ALA A 186 -1.63 9.54 -22.88
N PRO A 187 -2.93 9.89 -22.84
CA PRO A 187 -3.43 11.03 -23.62
C PRO A 187 -2.47 12.21 -23.47
N ALA A 188 -1.98 12.74 -24.60
CA ALA A 188 -0.89 13.71 -24.59
C ALA A 188 -1.16 14.85 -23.60
N GLY A 189 -0.20 15.10 -22.69
CA GLY A 189 -0.32 16.12 -21.64
C GLY A 189 -0.95 15.65 -20.33
N PHE A 190 -1.20 14.35 -20.14
CA PHE A 190 -1.62 13.84 -18.83
C PHE A 190 -0.45 13.83 -17.85
N SER A 191 -0.55 14.65 -16.80
CA SER A 191 0.40 14.72 -15.70
C SER A 191 -0.26 14.36 -14.37
N GLN A 192 0.56 14.14 -13.35
CA GLN A 192 0.12 13.99 -11.97
C GLN A 192 -0.72 15.17 -11.48
N SER A 193 -0.35 16.40 -11.84
CA SER A 193 -1.11 17.60 -11.50
C SER A 193 -2.44 17.70 -12.25
N ALA A 194 -2.55 17.09 -13.43
CA ALA A 194 -3.79 17.06 -14.22
C ALA A 194 -4.79 16.00 -13.74
N LEU A 195 -4.38 15.06 -12.88
CA LEU A 195 -5.22 13.94 -12.44
C LEU A 195 -6.57 14.40 -11.87
N GLY A 196 -6.59 15.37 -10.95
CA GLY A 196 -7.84 15.83 -10.35
C GLY A 196 -8.82 16.42 -11.39
N SER A 197 -8.30 17.20 -12.34
CA SER A 197 -9.11 17.75 -13.44
C SER A 197 -9.61 16.67 -14.39
N PHE A 198 -8.81 15.64 -14.66
CA PHE A 198 -9.26 14.48 -15.43
C PHE A 198 -10.40 13.74 -14.72
N LEU A 199 -10.29 13.51 -13.41
CA LEU A 199 -11.33 12.83 -12.63
C LEU A 199 -12.64 13.62 -12.62
N GLU A 200 -12.55 14.95 -12.49
CA GLU A 200 -13.70 15.84 -12.59
C GLU A 200 -14.38 15.74 -13.97
N GLN A 201 -13.61 15.82 -15.05
CA GLN A 201 -14.15 15.75 -16.41
C GLN A 201 -14.72 14.37 -16.76
N SER A 202 -14.09 13.30 -16.25
CA SER A 202 -14.45 11.93 -16.60
C SER A 202 -15.60 11.39 -15.76
N TYR A 203 -15.65 11.76 -14.48
CA TYR A 203 -16.51 11.14 -13.48
C TYR A 203 -17.44 12.12 -12.76
N GLY A 204 -17.12 13.41 -12.73
CA GLY A 204 -17.87 14.41 -11.97
C GLY A 204 -17.99 14.01 -10.50
N ALA A 205 -19.23 13.85 -10.01
CA ALA A 205 -19.50 13.40 -8.66
C ALA A 205 -19.32 11.87 -8.52
N ALA A 206 -18.19 11.44 -7.98
CA ALA A 206 -17.93 10.03 -7.71
C ALA A 206 -17.02 9.80 -6.49
N PHE A 207 -16.86 8.54 -6.12
CA PHE A 207 -16.00 8.11 -5.03
C PHE A 207 -14.61 7.76 -5.54
N GLY A 208 -13.58 8.24 -4.83
CA GLY A 208 -12.20 7.84 -5.00
C GLY A 208 -11.61 7.29 -3.71
N VAL A 209 -10.57 6.49 -3.82
CA VAL A 209 -9.80 5.96 -2.69
C VAL A 209 -8.33 6.31 -2.89
N LEU A 210 -7.71 6.91 -1.88
CA LEU A 210 -6.29 7.18 -1.84
C LEU A 210 -5.64 6.21 -0.84
N LEU A 211 -4.79 5.31 -1.34
CA LEU A 211 -4.02 4.35 -0.54
C LEU A 211 -2.64 4.94 -0.25
N GLY A 212 -2.28 5.09 1.03
CA GLY A 212 -1.07 5.82 1.41
C GLY A 212 -1.32 7.32 1.34
N VAL A 213 -1.57 7.93 2.49
CA VAL A 213 -1.93 9.34 2.61
C VAL A 213 -0.74 10.18 3.04
N GLY A 214 0.12 9.63 3.92
CA GLY A 214 1.33 10.29 4.40
C GLY A 214 1.03 11.63 5.10
N ASP A 215 1.58 12.72 4.58
CA ASP A 215 1.34 14.10 5.08
C ASP A 215 0.08 14.75 4.48
N GLY A 216 -0.60 14.02 3.59
CA GLY A 216 -1.81 14.42 2.87
C GLY A 216 -1.61 15.45 1.76
N THR A 217 -0.39 15.66 1.26
CA THR A 217 -0.15 16.55 0.13
C THR A 217 -0.99 16.14 -1.09
N ARG A 218 -0.93 14.86 -1.50
CA ARG A 218 -1.77 14.30 -2.58
C ARG A 218 -3.27 14.45 -2.32
N ALA A 219 -3.71 14.21 -1.08
CA ALA A 219 -5.12 14.34 -0.70
C ALA A 219 -5.63 15.78 -0.88
N LYS A 220 -4.83 16.78 -0.47
CA LYS A 220 -5.18 18.21 -0.62
C LYS A 220 -5.27 18.61 -2.09
N GLU A 221 -4.33 18.15 -2.92
CA GLU A 221 -4.32 18.41 -4.36
C GLU A 221 -5.56 17.83 -5.03
N LEU A 222 -5.85 16.55 -4.79
CA LEU A 222 -7.03 15.89 -5.36
C LEU A 222 -8.34 16.54 -4.91
N LEU A 223 -8.51 16.83 -3.62
CA LEU A 223 -9.72 17.49 -3.13
C LEU A 223 -9.90 18.92 -3.69
N GLY A 224 -8.80 19.59 -4.02
CA GLY A 224 -8.82 20.92 -4.66
C GLY A 224 -9.17 20.85 -6.14
N ALA A 225 -8.60 19.89 -6.87
CA ALA A 225 -8.76 19.76 -8.33
C ALA A 225 -9.97 18.91 -8.76
N TRP A 226 -10.52 18.09 -7.85
CA TRP A 226 -11.73 17.28 -8.06
C TRP A 226 -12.85 17.73 -7.11
N PRO A 227 -13.53 18.86 -7.41
CA PRO A 227 -14.46 19.51 -6.48
C PRO A 227 -15.72 18.69 -6.18
N HIS A 228 -16.17 17.83 -7.12
CA HIS A 228 -17.34 16.99 -6.91
C HIS A 228 -17.01 15.57 -6.41
N GLY A 229 -15.72 15.22 -6.37
CA GLY A 229 -15.25 13.94 -5.84
C GLY A 229 -15.34 13.83 -4.32
N VAL A 230 -15.53 12.60 -3.84
CA VAL A 230 -15.43 12.22 -2.43
C VAL A 230 -14.28 11.23 -2.26
N LEU A 231 -13.33 11.52 -1.35
CA LEU A 231 -12.15 10.68 -1.14
C LEU A 231 -12.18 9.89 0.18
N PHE A 232 -11.93 8.60 0.10
CA PHE A 232 -11.53 7.79 1.25
C PHE A 232 -10.01 7.81 1.37
N LEU A 233 -9.50 8.34 2.48
CA LEU A 233 -8.09 8.52 2.77
C LEU A 233 -7.62 7.33 3.63
N VAL A 234 -7.02 6.32 2.98
CA VAL A 234 -6.65 5.04 3.59
C VAL A 234 -5.17 5.02 3.94
N ASP A 235 -4.85 5.04 5.23
CA ASP A 235 -3.46 4.97 5.72
C ASP A 235 -3.46 4.51 7.19
N PRO A 236 -2.60 3.57 7.60
CA PRO A 236 -2.57 3.14 9.00
C PRO A 236 -2.00 4.21 9.95
N PHE A 237 -1.25 5.19 9.44
CA PHE A 237 -0.54 6.22 10.21
C PHE A 237 0.32 5.63 11.35
N ILE A 238 1.13 4.63 11.01
CA ILE A 238 2.08 3.98 11.92
C ILE A 238 3.39 3.67 11.17
N HIS A 239 4.46 3.55 11.92
CA HIS A 239 5.75 3.09 11.42
C HIS A 239 5.69 1.61 11.05
N LEU A 240 6.01 1.31 9.79
CA LEU A 240 6.03 -0.05 9.25
C LEU A 240 7.37 -0.71 9.54
N ARG A 241 7.41 -1.64 10.50
CA ARG A 241 8.66 -2.28 10.95
C ARG A 241 9.32 -3.23 9.93
N ARG A 242 8.63 -3.57 8.83
CA ARG A 242 9.11 -4.56 7.86
C ARG A 242 8.67 -4.17 6.45
N GLY A 243 9.61 -4.25 5.50
CA GLY A 243 9.32 -4.13 4.08
C GLY A 243 8.97 -2.72 3.61
N TYR A 244 9.32 -1.70 4.40
CA TYR A 244 9.13 -0.30 4.02
C TYR A 244 10.22 0.60 4.63
N ASP A 245 11.45 0.44 4.18
CA ASP A 245 12.61 1.14 4.74
C ASP A 245 12.90 2.46 4.01
N ARG A 246 11.88 3.30 3.87
CA ARG A 246 11.97 4.60 3.19
C ARG A 246 11.98 5.79 4.16
N PRO A 247 12.53 6.96 3.77
CA PRO A 247 12.51 8.16 4.60
C PRO A 247 11.12 8.59 5.06
N GLU A 248 10.08 8.28 4.27
CA GLU A 248 8.69 8.59 4.59
C GLU A 248 8.10 7.68 5.68
N ASN A 249 8.75 6.54 5.98
CA ASN A 249 8.38 5.64 7.08
C ASN A 249 8.89 6.19 8.43
N VAL A 250 8.37 7.35 8.80
CA VAL A 250 8.72 8.06 10.04
C VAL A 250 8.25 7.30 11.27
N ASP A 251 8.61 7.77 12.47
CA ASP A 251 8.15 7.18 13.72
C ASP A 251 6.63 7.39 13.94
N ASP A 252 6.03 6.57 14.82
CA ASP A 252 4.59 6.61 15.14
C ASP A 252 4.11 8.00 15.60
N ALA A 253 4.93 8.74 16.36
CA ALA A 253 4.54 10.07 16.85
C ALA A 253 4.52 11.08 15.71
N THR A 254 5.45 10.97 14.76
CA THR A 254 5.45 11.78 13.53
C THR A 254 4.26 11.43 12.64
N HIS A 255 3.95 10.15 12.42
CA HIS A 255 2.75 9.75 11.69
C HIS A 255 1.46 10.28 12.34
N GLN A 256 1.34 10.20 13.67
CA GLN A 256 0.19 10.73 14.40
C GLN A 256 0.07 12.26 14.24
N ARG A 257 1.20 13.00 14.28
CA ARG A 257 1.21 14.44 13.97
C ARG A 257 0.75 14.73 12.54
N ASN A 258 1.21 13.95 11.56
CA ASN A 258 0.79 14.12 10.17
C ASN A 258 -0.72 13.93 10.01
N TYR A 259 -1.28 12.89 10.63
CA TYR A 259 -2.73 12.67 10.68
C TYR A 259 -3.48 13.84 11.30
N ASP A 260 -3.09 14.30 12.49
CA ASP A 260 -3.80 15.36 13.20
C ASP A 260 -3.71 16.72 12.49
N ASN A 261 -2.54 17.01 11.89
CA ASN A 261 -2.34 18.19 11.06
C ASN A 261 -3.24 18.15 9.82
N LEU A 262 -3.25 17.02 9.11
CA LEU A 262 -4.09 16.86 7.92
C LEU A 262 -5.58 16.96 8.27
N ARG A 263 -6.02 16.29 9.34
CA ARG A 263 -7.40 16.32 9.82
C ARG A 263 -7.84 17.74 10.15
N SER A 264 -7.02 18.50 10.90
CA SER A 264 -7.33 19.91 11.23
C SER A 264 -7.39 20.77 9.96
N ASN A 265 -6.40 20.64 9.07
CA ASN A 265 -6.34 21.38 7.81
C ASN A 265 -7.54 21.15 6.89
N LEU A 266 -8.06 19.91 6.83
CA LEU A 266 -9.24 19.59 6.02
C LEU A 266 -10.54 19.96 6.74
N HIS A 267 -10.58 19.88 8.06
CA HIS A 267 -11.75 20.26 8.85
C HIS A 267 -12.07 21.75 8.73
N ASP A 268 -11.05 22.61 8.73
CA ASP A 268 -11.24 24.06 8.72
C ASP A 268 -11.56 24.63 7.33
N LYS A 269 -11.49 23.80 6.29
CA LYS A 269 -11.78 24.19 4.89
C LYS A 269 -13.20 23.82 4.49
N ALA A 270 -14.10 24.79 4.51
CA ALA A 270 -15.51 24.60 4.13
C ALA A 270 -15.70 23.96 2.74
N SER A 271 -14.82 24.23 1.77
CA SER A 271 -14.90 23.70 0.39
C SER A 271 -14.65 22.19 0.28
N VAL A 272 -14.10 21.55 1.31
CA VAL A 272 -13.82 20.10 1.33
C VAL A 272 -14.61 19.36 2.41
N GLN A 273 -15.34 20.07 3.27
CA GLN A 273 -16.14 19.44 4.32
C GLN A 273 -17.17 18.46 3.74
N GLY A 274 -17.23 17.26 4.30
CA GLY A 274 -18.12 16.19 3.81
C GLY A 274 -17.63 15.48 2.55
N ARG A 275 -16.50 15.87 1.96
CA ARG A 275 -15.92 15.25 0.74
C ARG A 275 -14.74 14.33 1.03
N TYR A 276 -14.48 14.01 2.29
CA TYR A 276 -13.45 13.05 2.65
C TYR A 276 -13.85 12.22 3.87
N SER A 277 -13.25 11.03 3.96
CA SER A 277 -13.34 10.16 5.13
C SER A 277 -11.99 9.53 5.41
N PHE A 278 -11.52 9.60 6.66
CA PHE A 278 -10.28 8.93 7.06
C PHE A 278 -10.53 7.46 7.40
N VAL A 279 -9.69 6.59 6.86
CA VAL A 279 -9.70 5.16 7.13
C VAL A 279 -8.32 4.76 7.66
N ARG A 280 -8.21 4.61 8.98
CA ARG A 280 -6.95 4.28 9.67
C ARG A 280 -6.68 2.77 9.66
N GLU A 281 -6.50 2.20 8.47
CA GLU A 281 -6.27 0.78 8.24
C GLU A 281 -5.25 0.56 7.13
N PHE A 282 -4.74 -0.66 7.01
CA PHE A 282 -3.92 -1.07 5.88
C PHE A 282 -4.74 -1.15 4.59
N SER A 283 -4.16 -0.74 3.47
CA SER A 283 -4.83 -0.71 2.15
C SER A 283 -5.48 -2.04 1.77
N PHE A 284 -4.77 -3.15 1.95
CA PHE A 284 -5.24 -4.49 1.60
C PHE A 284 -6.41 -5.01 2.48
N SER A 285 -6.64 -4.45 3.68
CA SER A 285 -7.70 -4.92 4.56
C SER A 285 -9.05 -4.25 4.27
N VAL A 286 -9.02 -3.07 3.66
CA VAL A 286 -10.21 -2.23 3.44
C VAL A 286 -11.18 -2.81 2.42
N PRO A 287 -10.78 -3.41 1.28
CA PRO A 287 -11.70 -3.98 0.30
C PRO A 287 -12.73 -4.93 0.91
N LYS A 288 -12.28 -5.85 1.75
CA LYS A 288 -13.17 -6.78 2.45
C LYS A 288 -14.17 -6.06 3.35
N ILE A 289 -13.71 -5.07 4.12
CA ILE A 289 -14.58 -4.28 5.00
C ILE A 289 -15.57 -3.45 4.18
N TRP A 290 -15.14 -2.91 3.03
CA TRP A 290 -15.97 -2.12 2.13
C TRP A 290 -17.20 -2.90 1.68
N VAL A 291 -17.01 -4.15 1.28
CA VAL A 291 -18.08 -5.07 0.89
C VAL A 291 -18.94 -5.47 2.09
N GLU A 292 -18.31 -5.94 3.18
CA GLU A 292 -19.03 -6.47 4.35
C GLU A 292 -19.88 -5.41 5.06
N LYS A 293 -19.44 -4.15 5.03
CA LYS A 293 -20.08 -3.02 5.73
C LYS A 293 -20.81 -2.07 4.81
N SER A 294 -20.80 -2.32 3.49
CA SER A 294 -21.40 -1.45 2.49
C SER A 294 -21.01 0.02 2.69
N TRP A 295 -19.71 0.30 2.84
CA TRP A 295 -19.20 1.64 3.18
C TRP A 295 -19.54 2.72 2.14
N GLY A 296 -19.74 2.32 0.89
CA GLY A 296 -20.20 3.21 -0.16
C GLY A 296 -20.38 2.47 -1.48
N PRO A 297 -20.79 3.19 -2.53
CA PRO A 297 -20.73 2.70 -3.90
C PRO A 297 -19.32 2.24 -4.28
N GLN A 298 -19.22 1.45 -5.34
CA GLN A 298 -17.92 1.09 -5.90
C GLN A 298 -17.16 2.35 -6.33
N PRO A 299 -15.87 2.50 -5.96
CA PRO A 299 -15.10 3.68 -6.34
C PRO A 299 -14.93 3.76 -7.87
N MET A 300 -14.91 4.98 -8.40
CA MET A 300 -14.50 5.25 -9.79
C MET A 300 -12.97 5.43 -9.90
N MET A 301 -12.30 5.70 -8.78
CA MET A 301 -10.85 5.87 -8.74
C MET A 301 -10.25 5.17 -7.52
N VAL A 302 -9.14 4.46 -7.73
CA VAL A 302 -8.23 4.03 -6.66
C VAL A 302 -6.83 4.54 -7.03
N PHE A 303 -6.22 5.33 -6.16
CA PHE A 303 -4.87 5.86 -6.30
C PHE A 303 -3.94 5.18 -5.30
N HIS A 304 -2.91 4.49 -5.79
CA HIS A 304 -1.92 3.82 -4.97
C HIS A 304 -0.67 4.68 -4.77
N ASP A 305 -0.45 5.11 -3.53
CA ASP A 305 0.72 5.81 -3.03
C ASP A 305 1.20 5.22 -1.69
N ALA A 306 0.91 3.92 -1.48
CA ALA A 306 1.22 3.19 -0.27
C ALA A 306 2.61 2.53 -0.36
N ASN A 307 2.78 1.35 0.27
CA ASN A 307 4.04 0.60 0.21
C ASN A 307 4.34 0.20 -1.25
N PRO A 308 5.47 0.66 -1.83
CA PRO A 308 5.80 0.44 -3.24
C PRO A 308 6.38 -0.95 -3.52
N SER A 309 6.63 -1.78 -2.50
CA SER A 309 7.10 -3.14 -2.72
C SER A 309 6.16 -3.92 -3.62
N TYR A 310 6.73 -4.76 -4.48
CA TYR A 310 5.98 -5.61 -5.42
C TYR A 310 4.80 -6.34 -4.76
N GLY A 311 5.04 -6.98 -3.60
CA GLY A 311 4.03 -7.76 -2.91
C GLY A 311 2.85 -6.91 -2.41
N ALA A 312 3.11 -5.70 -1.91
CA ALA A 312 2.07 -4.78 -1.44
C ALA A 312 1.24 -4.25 -2.60
N VAL A 313 1.90 -3.74 -3.66
CA VAL A 313 1.23 -3.21 -4.86
C VAL A 313 0.39 -4.28 -5.52
N ARG A 314 0.93 -5.50 -5.70
CA ARG A 314 0.20 -6.62 -6.28
C ARG A 314 -1.01 -7.02 -5.44
N MET A 315 -0.88 -7.03 -4.11
CA MET A 315 -2.00 -7.33 -3.22
C MET A 315 -3.10 -6.27 -3.35
N ASP A 316 -2.74 -4.99 -3.34
CA ASP A 316 -3.72 -3.92 -3.51
C ASP A 316 -4.39 -3.96 -4.89
N LEU A 317 -3.64 -4.23 -5.97
CA LEU A 317 -4.20 -4.44 -7.30
C LEU A 317 -5.26 -5.56 -7.29
N LEU A 318 -4.94 -6.72 -6.70
CA LEU A 318 -5.84 -7.87 -6.67
C LEU A 318 -7.09 -7.65 -5.81
N GLU A 319 -6.96 -6.95 -4.68
CA GLU A 319 -8.07 -6.74 -3.75
C GLU A 319 -8.98 -5.57 -4.18
N TRP A 320 -8.42 -4.50 -4.73
CA TRP A 320 -9.20 -3.31 -5.12
C TRP A 320 -9.77 -3.38 -6.53
N TRP A 321 -9.13 -4.08 -7.48
CA TRP A 321 -9.63 -4.15 -8.86
C TRP A 321 -11.05 -4.73 -9.00
N PRO A 322 -11.45 -5.77 -8.26
CA PRO A 322 -12.83 -6.26 -8.27
C PRO A 322 -13.85 -5.24 -7.77
N LEU A 323 -13.45 -4.33 -6.87
CA LEU A 323 -14.32 -3.29 -6.29
C LEU A 323 -14.40 -2.02 -7.13
N LEU A 324 -13.43 -1.77 -8.00
CA LEU A 324 -13.44 -0.62 -8.88
C LEU A 324 -14.64 -0.71 -9.85
N SER A 325 -15.37 0.38 -10.04
CA SER A 325 -16.49 0.42 -11.00
C SER A 325 -16.01 0.18 -12.43
N GLU A 326 -16.89 -0.34 -13.28
CA GLU A 326 -16.68 -0.39 -14.74
C GLU A 326 -16.39 1.00 -15.31
N GLY A 327 -15.37 1.12 -16.18
CA GLY A 327 -14.87 2.41 -16.63
C GLY A 327 -14.06 3.22 -15.60
N GLY A 328 -13.87 2.68 -14.39
CA GLY A 328 -13.06 3.28 -13.34
C GLY A 328 -11.56 3.23 -13.63
N THR A 329 -10.80 4.02 -12.89
CA THR A 329 -9.34 4.12 -13.02
C THR A 329 -8.65 3.58 -11.76
N PHE A 330 -7.69 2.68 -11.95
CA PHE A 330 -6.69 2.38 -10.94
C PHE A 330 -5.37 3.01 -11.38
N CYS A 331 -4.84 3.96 -10.60
CA CYS A 331 -3.59 4.62 -10.89
C CYS A 331 -2.70 4.68 -9.65
N GLY A 332 -1.46 5.13 -9.81
CA GLY A 332 -0.53 5.31 -8.69
C GLY A 332 0.77 5.99 -9.10
N ALA A 333 1.60 6.29 -8.11
CA ALA A 333 2.90 6.91 -8.31
C ALA A 333 4.03 5.87 -8.46
N ASN A 334 5.28 6.34 -8.57
CA ASN A 334 6.51 5.53 -8.52
C ASN A 334 6.64 4.48 -9.65
N TYR A 335 6.15 4.76 -10.86
CA TYR A 335 6.28 3.84 -12.01
C TYR A 335 7.66 3.91 -12.68
N SER A 336 8.73 3.54 -11.99
CA SER A 336 10.09 3.62 -12.57
C SER A 336 10.78 2.26 -12.64
N THR A 337 11.72 2.15 -13.60
CA THR A 337 12.68 1.04 -13.69
C THR A 337 13.94 1.29 -12.85
N GLU A 338 14.09 2.50 -12.33
CA GLU A 338 15.21 2.90 -11.50
C GLU A 338 14.84 2.76 -10.02
N GLY A 339 15.71 2.15 -9.22
CA GLY A 339 15.54 2.10 -7.76
C GLY A 339 16.06 0.84 -7.09
N ASP A 340 15.87 0.79 -5.78
CA ASP A 340 16.38 -0.23 -4.85
C ASP A 340 15.57 -1.54 -4.82
N GLY A 341 14.75 -1.80 -5.84
CA GLY A 341 13.80 -2.92 -5.85
C GLY A 341 12.42 -2.56 -5.31
N SER A 342 12.27 -1.53 -4.47
CA SER A 342 10.96 -1.04 -4.04
C SER A 342 10.26 -0.26 -5.16
N VAL A 343 10.97 0.63 -5.86
CA VAL A 343 10.42 1.33 -7.04
C VAL A 343 10.18 0.37 -8.21
N VAL A 344 11.17 -0.49 -8.49
CA VAL A 344 11.07 -1.55 -9.50
C VAL A 344 9.91 -2.51 -9.19
N GLY A 345 9.59 -2.69 -7.91
CA GLY A 345 8.49 -3.53 -7.44
C GLY A 345 7.12 -3.04 -7.92
N VAL A 346 6.89 -1.71 -7.92
CA VAL A 346 5.65 -1.11 -8.44
C VAL A 346 5.46 -1.48 -9.91
N LYS A 347 6.47 -1.18 -10.73
CA LYS A 347 6.39 -1.42 -12.17
C LYS A 347 6.15 -2.89 -12.49
N LEU A 348 6.91 -3.79 -11.86
CA LEU A 348 6.76 -5.23 -12.06
C LEU A 348 5.34 -5.72 -11.68
N ALA A 349 4.80 -5.27 -10.54
CA ALA A 349 3.47 -5.66 -10.08
C ALA A 349 2.37 -5.17 -11.05
N VAL A 350 2.48 -3.93 -11.51
CA VAL A 350 1.52 -3.32 -12.45
C VAL A 350 1.60 -3.99 -13.82
N ASP A 351 2.80 -4.23 -14.36
CA ASP A 351 3.00 -4.88 -15.65
C ASP A 351 2.44 -6.30 -15.67
N GLU A 352 2.75 -7.11 -14.65
CA GLU A 352 2.25 -8.49 -14.55
C GLU A 352 0.72 -8.53 -14.40
N PHE A 353 0.18 -7.65 -13.55
CA PHE A 353 -1.27 -7.54 -13.37
C PHE A 353 -1.95 -7.15 -14.69
N ALA A 354 -1.46 -6.10 -15.35
CA ALA A 354 -2.01 -5.63 -16.62
C ALA A 354 -1.94 -6.70 -17.72
N ALA A 355 -0.80 -7.38 -17.84
CA ALA A 355 -0.62 -8.48 -18.78
C ALA A 355 -1.62 -9.62 -18.52
N SER A 356 -1.81 -10.01 -17.26
CA SER A 356 -2.74 -11.07 -16.87
C SER A 356 -4.21 -10.71 -17.15
N ALA A 357 -4.55 -9.42 -17.05
CA ALA A 357 -5.90 -8.90 -17.27
C ALA A 357 -6.15 -8.41 -18.71
N GLY A 358 -5.16 -8.49 -19.60
CA GLY A 358 -5.26 -7.99 -20.97
C GLY A 358 -5.41 -6.46 -21.06
N LEU A 359 -4.83 -5.73 -20.11
CA LEU A 359 -4.93 -4.28 -19.97
C LEU A 359 -3.70 -3.57 -20.57
N THR A 360 -3.89 -2.31 -20.94
CA THR A 360 -2.82 -1.40 -21.32
C THR A 360 -2.43 -0.55 -20.11
N VAL A 361 -1.13 -0.48 -19.81
CA VAL A 361 -0.60 0.47 -18.82
C VAL A 361 -0.29 1.79 -19.50
N PHE A 362 -0.94 2.87 -19.08
CA PHE A 362 -0.57 4.22 -19.48
C PHE A 362 0.39 4.82 -18.45
N VAL A 363 1.38 5.56 -18.92
CA VAL A 363 2.43 6.15 -18.08
C VAL A 363 2.56 7.62 -18.42
N THR A 364 2.76 8.44 -17.40
CA THR A 364 2.94 9.88 -17.55
C THR A 364 4.41 10.24 -17.81
N GLU A 365 4.68 11.42 -18.36
CA GLU A 365 6.00 11.81 -18.88
C GLU A 365 6.94 12.41 -17.81
N GLU A 366 6.57 12.45 -16.54
CA GLU A 366 7.42 12.99 -15.47
C GLU A 366 8.72 12.17 -15.31
N GLU A 367 9.86 12.87 -15.29
CA GLU A 367 11.18 12.23 -15.23
C GLU A 367 11.44 11.53 -13.90
N THR A 368 11.02 12.11 -12.78
CA THR A 368 11.42 11.64 -11.44
C THR A 368 10.44 10.64 -10.83
N GLU A 369 9.15 10.86 -11.01
CA GLU A 369 8.08 10.07 -10.40
C GLU A 369 6.91 9.88 -11.37
N PRO A 370 7.13 9.16 -12.48
CA PRO A 370 6.06 8.87 -13.43
C PRO A 370 4.93 8.13 -12.72
N MET A 371 3.70 8.48 -13.07
CA MET A 371 2.51 7.77 -12.63
C MET A 371 2.13 6.70 -13.63
N TRP A 372 1.43 5.68 -13.14
CA TRP A 372 0.81 4.65 -13.95
C TRP A 372 -0.71 4.70 -13.86
N ILE A 373 -1.38 4.25 -14.92
CA ILE A 373 -2.84 4.26 -15.03
C ILE A 373 -3.30 2.98 -15.72
N LEU A 374 -4.25 2.30 -15.09
CA LEU A 374 -5.04 1.20 -15.62
C LEU A 374 -6.50 1.63 -15.70
N GLN A 375 -7.12 1.43 -16.86
CA GLN A 375 -8.56 1.67 -17.03
C GLN A 375 -9.31 0.35 -17.02
N LYS A 376 -10.32 0.26 -16.15
CA LYS A 376 -11.21 -0.90 -16.12
C LYS A 376 -12.17 -0.81 -17.31
N PRO A 377 -12.31 -1.88 -18.11
CA PRO A 377 -13.29 -1.90 -19.20
C PRO A 377 -14.72 -1.60 -18.72
N ARG A 378 -15.53 -1.08 -19.63
CA ARG A 378 -16.98 -0.88 -19.41
C ARG A 378 -17.77 -2.13 -19.72
#